data_AF-A0A951FG70-F1
#
_entry.id   AF-A0A951FG70-F1
#
_cell.length_a   1.000
_cell.length_b   1.000
_cell.length_c   1.000
_cell.angle_alpha   90.00
_cell.angle_beta   90.00
_cell.angle_gamma   90.00
#
_symmetry.space_group_name_H-M   'P 1'
#
loop_
_entity.id
_entity.type
_entity.pdbx_description
1 polymer ?
#
loop_
_entity_poly.entity_id
_entity_poly.type
_entity_poly.pdbx_seq_one_letter_code
_entity_poly.pdbx_strand_id
1 'polypeptide(L)'
;MPTHQPAAEAAPLPVEASAAQGPPFLREIRMISATDGWIVASHGVTYHWNGVYWHRLPPIPGVGDLNGLSVVNANDVWAVGNGPGGAVVRWNGSSWQRIPTPQPSSESYQTITMLSAT
;
A
#
# COMPACT_ATOMS: atom_id res chain seq x y z
N MET A 1 -57.37 9.17 5.13
CA MET A 1 -56.29 8.28 5.61
C MET A 1 -55.07 8.54 4.75
N PRO A 2 -53.96 9.09 5.28
CA PRO A 2 -52.78 9.33 4.47
C PRO A 2 -52.00 8.02 4.27
N THR A 3 -51.71 7.72 3.01
CA THR A 3 -50.94 6.57 2.54
C THR A 3 -49.49 6.67 2.99
N HIS A 4 -48.97 5.62 3.65
CA HIS A 4 -47.56 5.47 3.94
C HIS A 4 -46.78 5.31 2.62
N GLN A 5 -46.00 6.32 2.26
CA GLN A 5 -44.96 6.23 1.25
C GLN A 5 -43.87 5.28 1.78
N PRO A 6 -43.50 4.20 1.08
CA PRO A 6 -42.38 3.38 1.51
C PRO A 6 -41.10 4.22 1.47
N ALA A 7 -40.37 4.25 2.58
CA ALA A 7 -39.04 4.82 2.64
C ALA A 7 -38.16 4.10 1.60
N ALA A 8 -37.48 4.87 0.76
CA ALA A 8 -36.50 4.33 -0.17
C ALA A 8 -35.46 3.52 0.62
N GLU A 9 -35.46 2.20 0.41
CA GLU A 9 -34.39 1.34 0.87
C GLU A 9 -33.11 1.83 0.19
N ALA A 10 -32.19 2.38 0.98
CA ALA A 10 -30.92 2.87 0.50
C ALA A 10 -30.22 1.72 -0.23
N ALA A 11 -30.01 1.88 -1.54
CA ALA A 11 -29.30 0.89 -2.34
C ALA A 11 -27.95 0.54 -1.67
N PRO A 12 -27.57 -0.74 -1.59
CA PRO A 12 -26.27 -1.11 -1.06
C PRO A 12 -25.19 -0.39 -1.87
N LEU A 13 -24.25 0.28 -1.18
CA LEU A 13 -23.11 0.94 -1.82
C LEU A 13 -22.41 -0.06 -2.76
N PRO A 14 -22.03 0.33 -3.99
CA PRO A 14 -21.51 -0.61 -4.96
C PRO A 14 -20.20 -1.20 -4.45
N VAL A 15 -20.16 -2.53 -4.35
CA VAL A 15 -18.95 -3.35 -4.16
C VAL A 15 -17.88 -3.13 -5.26
N GLU A 16 -18.20 -2.32 -6.28
CA GLU A 16 -17.40 -2.04 -7.47
C GLU A 16 -16.21 -1.08 -7.24
N ALA A 17 -16.18 -0.32 -6.14
CA ALA A 17 -15.07 0.62 -5.90
C ALA A 17 -13.70 -0.08 -5.75
N SER A 18 -13.70 -1.35 -5.35
CA SER A 18 -12.49 -2.19 -5.25
C SER A 18 -12.15 -2.89 -6.59
N ALA A 19 -13.11 -2.97 -7.53
CA ALA A 19 -13.01 -3.70 -8.79
C ALA A 19 -12.63 -2.83 -10.01
N ALA A 20 -12.61 -1.49 -9.86
CA ALA A 20 -12.31 -0.57 -10.96
C ALA A 20 -10.83 -0.55 -11.38
N GLN A 21 -9.95 -1.13 -10.57
CA GLN A 21 -8.52 -1.15 -10.81
C GLN A 21 -8.12 -2.54 -11.32
N GLY A 22 -7.55 -2.61 -12.53
CA GLY A 22 -6.99 -3.85 -13.09
C GLY A 22 -5.90 -4.47 -12.20
N PRO A 23 -5.35 -5.64 -12.56
CA PRO A 23 -4.32 -6.28 -11.76
C PRO A 23 -3.16 -5.31 -11.50
N PRO A 24 -2.60 -5.27 -10.27
CA PRO A 24 -1.59 -4.30 -9.93
C PRO A 24 -0.31 -4.55 -10.74
N PHE A 25 0.29 -3.49 -11.26
CA PHE A 25 1.58 -3.57 -11.93
C PHE A 25 2.68 -3.66 -10.87
N LEU A 26 3.55 -4.66 -10.97
CA LEU A 26 4.72 -4.76 -10.09
C LEU A 26 5.72 -3.66 -10.47
N ARG A 27 6.30 -2.98 -9.47
CA ARG A 27 7.15 -1.81 -9.70
C ARG A 27 8.58 -2.06 -9.26
N GLU A 28 8.75 -2.53 -8.03
CA GLU A 28 10.08 -2.76 -7.48
C GLU A 28 10.09 -4.01 -6.59
N ILE A 29 11.19 -4.75 -6.67
CA ILE A 29 11.49 -5.93 -5.86
C ILE A 29 12.77 -5.69 -5.05
N ARG A 30 12.78 -6.17 -3.81
CA ARG A 30 13.95 -6.23 -2.94
C ARG A 30 13.98 -7.54 -2.18
N MET A 31 15.09 -8.27 -2.28
CA MET A 31 15.33 -9.47 -1.49
C MET A 31 16.29 -9.13 -0.36
N ILE A 32 15.95 -9.53 0.87
CA ILE A 32 16.86 -9.44 2.03
C ILE A 32 17.69 -10.72 2.13
N SER A 33 17.08 -11.85 1.78
CA SER A 33 17.71 -13.17 1.78
C SER A 33 17.00 -14.10 0.78
N ALA A 34 17.45 -15.36 0.70
CA ALA A 34 16.73 -16.38 -0.08
C ALA A 34 15.30 -16.65 0.44
N THR A 35 15.03 -16.30 1.70
CA THR A 35 13.77 -16.61 2.38
C THR A 35 12.96 -15.39 2.80
N ASP A 36 13.40 -14.18 2.44
CA ASP A 36 12.71 -12.94 2.79
C ASP A 36 12.91 -11.88 1.71
N GLY A 37 11.81 -11.33 1.21
CA GLY A 37 11.82 -10.32 0.17
C GLY A 37 10.48 -9.63 0.02
N TRP A 38 10.49 -8.48 -0.63
CA TRP A 38 9.37 -7.57 -0.74
C TRP A 38 9.19 -7.09 -2.17
N ILE A 39 7.95 -6.97 -2.60
CA ILE A 39 7.56 -6.30 -3.85
C ILE A 39 6.59 -5.19 -3.51
N VAL A 40 6.78 -4.03 -4.14
CA VAL A 40 5.79 -2.96 -4.19
C VAL A 40 5.17 -2.88 -5.58
N ALA A 41 3.89 -2.53 -5.63
CA ALA A 41 3.11 -2.50 -6.85
C ALA A 41 2.18 -1.27 -6.89
N SER A 42 1.45 -1.12 -8.00
CA SER A 42 0.40 -0.11 -8.12
C SER A 42 -0.73 -0.34 -7.10
N HIS A 43 -1.55 0.69 -6.88
CA HIS A 43 -2.74 0.61 -6.01
C HIS A 43 -2.44 0.28 -4.53
N GLY A 44 -1.26 0.65 -4.02
CA GLY A 44 -0.86 0.44 -2.63
C GLY A 44 -0.64 -1.03 -2.27
N VAL A 45 -0.53 -1.91 -3.27
CA VAL A 45 -0.35 -3.35 -3.08
C VAL A 45 1.12 -3.66 -2.80
N THR A 46 1.34 -4.57 -1.86
CA THR A 46 2.67 -5.12 -1.57
C THR A 46 2.62 -6.64 -1.51
N TYR A 47 3.74 -7.28 -1.79
CA TYR A 47 3.92 -8.72 -1.64
C TYR A 47 5.11 -9.01 -0.73
N HIS A 48 5.00 -10.03 0.10
CA HIS A 48 6.06 -10.52 0.98
C HIS A 48 6.41 -11.97 0.64
N TRP A 49 7.68 -12.24 0.36
CA TRP A 49 8.22 -13.57 0.16
C TRP A 49 8.61 -14.17 1.50
N ASN A 50 8.07 -15.33 1.82
CA ASN A 50 8.36 -16.03 3.07
C ASN A 50 9.33 -17.22 2.90
N GLY A 51 10.00 -17.35 1.75
CA GLY A 51 10.85 -18.50 1.41
C GLY A 51 10.15 -19.62 0.65
N VAL A 52 8.83 -19.57 0.51
CA VAL A 52 8.05 -20.61 -0.18
C VAL A 52 7.14 -20.01 -1.26
N TYR A 53 6.42 -18.94 -0.94
CA TYR A 53 5.54 -18.25 -1.88
C TYR A 53 5.42 -16.75 -1.55
N TRP A 54 4.99 -15.98 -2.53
CA TRP A 54 4.69 -14.56 -2.38
C TRP A 54 3.29 -14.38 -1.79
N HIS A 55 3.20 -13.78 -0.61
CA HIS A 55 1.95 -13.38 0.02
C HIS A 55 1.57 -11.98 -0.43
N ARG A 56 0.39 -11.83 -1.02
CA ARG A 56 -0.18 -10.52 -1.29
C ARG A 56 -0.75 -9.93 0.00
N LEU A 57 -0.26 -8.76 0.40
CA LEU A 57 -0.79 -8.04 1.55
C LEU A 57 -1.97 -7.14 1.16
N PRO A 58 -2.85 -6.80 2.12
CA PRO A 58 -3.92 -5.83 1.88
C PRO A 58 -3.37 -4.49 1.37
N PRO A 59 -4.07 -3.81 0.44
CA PRO A 59 -3.69 -2.48 -0.02
C PRO A 59 -3.60 -1.49 1.15
N ILE A 60 -2.61 -0.61 1.10
CA ILE A 60 -2.43 0.41 2.14
C ILE A 60 -3.45 1.55 1.92
N PRO A 61 -4.32 1.87 2.89
CA PRO A 61 -5.36 2.90 2.71
C PRO A 61 -4.80 4.28 2.35
N GLY A 62 -5.39 4.91 1.33
CA GLY A 62 -4.99 6.24 0.87
C GLY A 62 -3.62 6.30 0.20
N VAL A 63 -3.06 5.16 -0.20
CA VAL A 63 -1.82 5.05 -0.95
C VAL A 63 -2.15 4.53 -2.36
N GLY A 64 -1.66 5.25 -3.37
CA GLY A 64 -1.71 4.85 -4.76
C GLY A 64 -0.48 4.01 -5.10
N ASP A 65 0.17 4.31 -6.22
CA ASP A 65 1.32 3.51 -6.65
C ASP A 65 2.53 3.68 -5.73
N LEU A 66 3.13 2.57 -5.32
CA LEU A 66 4.38 2.55 -4.59
C LEU A 66 5.55 2.43 -5.59
N ASN A 67 6.41 3.45 -5.62
CA ASN A 67 7.47 3.60 -6.62
C ASN A 67 8.84 3.16 -6.11
N GLY A 68 9.07 3.32 -4.80
CA GLY A 68 10.33 3.02 -4.16
C GLY A 68 10.16 2.10 -2.96
N LEU A 69 11.12 1.20 -2.77
CA LEU A 69 11.19 0.21 -1.72
C LEU A 69 12.63 0.10 -1.18
N SER A 70 12.77 0.29 0.12
CA SER A 70 14.02 0.08 0.86
C SER A 70 13.76 -0.85 2.03
N VAL A 71 14.61 -1.85 2.18
CA VAL A 71 14.41 -2.91 3.17
C VAL A 71 15.62 -2.96 4.09
N VAL A 72 15.43 -2.72 5.39
CA VAL A 72 16.50 -2.76 6.39
C VAL A 72 16.57 -4.16 7.02
N ASN A 73 15.42 -4.69 7.44
CA ASN A 73 15.25 -6.06 7.90
C ASN A 73 13.76 -6.46 7.81
N ALA A 74 13.42 -7.69 8.19
CA ALA A 74 12.05 -8.23 8.12
C ALA A 74 10.97 -7.36 8.82
N ASN A 75 11.39 -6.58 9.82
CA ASN A 75 10.51 -5.76 10.65
C ASN A 75 10.68 -4.26 10.39
N ASP A 76 11.50 -3.88 9.42
CA ASP A 76 11.77 -2.48 9.09
C ASP A 76 11.94 -2.32 7.58
N VAL A 77 10.80 -2.10 6.93
CA VAL A 77 10.70 -1.94 5.48
C VAL A 77 10.04 -0.62 5.18
N TRP A 78 10.59 0.15 4.25
CA TRP A 78 10.08 1.45 3.86
C TRP A 78 9.68 1.43 2.41
N ALA A 79 8.51 1.98 2.12
CA ALA A 79 8.08 2.23 0.75
C ALA A 79 7.59 3.67 0.59
N VAL A 80 7.77 4.19 -0.61
CA VAL A 80 7.34 5.54 -0.97
C VAL A 80 6.57 5.53 -2.28
N GLY A 81 5.67 6.49 -2.44
CA GLY A 81 4.85 6.56 -3.63
C GLY A 81 3.81 7.66 -3.62
N ASN A 82 2.72 7.38 -4.33
CA ASN A 82 1.62 8.31 -4.58
C ASN A 82 0.58 8.25 -3.45
N GLY A 83 -0.04 9.38 -3.17
CA GLY A 83 -1.11 9.51 -2.17
C GLY A 83 -1.31 10.98 -1.80
N PRO A 84 -2.34 11.33 -1.01
CA PRO A 84 -2.52 12.71 -0.55
C PRO A 84 -1.28 13.20 0.20
N GLY A 85 -0.57 14.20 -0.34
CA GLY A 85 0.68 14.72 0.23
C GLY A 85 1.93 13.85 0.00
N GLY A 86 1.86 12.92 -0.95
CA GLY A 86 2.82 11.82 -1.10
C GLY A 86 2.59 10.71 -0.07
N ALA A 87 3.14 9.53 -0.35
CA ALA A 87 3.09 8.39 0.56
C ALA A 87 4.49 8.01 1.01
N VAL A 88 4.68 7.96 2.33
CA VAL A 88 5.80 7.28 3.00
C VAL A 88 5.17 6.29 3.97
N VAL A 89 5.52 5.02 3.82
CA VAL A 89 4.97 3.94 4.65
C VAL A 89 6.10 3.07 5.18
N ARG A 90 5.92 2.58 6.42
CA ARG A 90 6.86 1.69 7.10
C ARG A 90 6.17 0.42 7.55
N TRP A 91 6.72 -0.73 7.22
CA TRP A 91 6.37 -2.01 7.80
C TRP A 91 7.04 -2.15 9.16
N ASN A 92 6.26 -2.50 10.19
CA ASN A 92 6.76 -2.65 11.55
C ASN A 92 6.88 -4.12 12.03
N GLY A 93 6.86 -5.08 11.10
CA GLY A 93 6.83 -6.52 11.40
C GLY A 93 5.43 -7.15 11.30
N SER A 94 4.38 -6.34 11.39
CA SER A 94 2.99 -6.83 11.39
C SER A 94 2.04 -6.07 10.47
N SER A 95 2.29 -4.79 10.23
CA SER A 95 1.43 -3.94 9.40
C SER A 95 2.21 -2.77 8.79
N TRP A 96 1.71 -2.26 7.67
CA TRP A 96 2.16 -1.00 7.10
C TRP A 96 1.58 0.19 7.88
N GLN A 97 2.44 1.13 8.25
CA GLN A 97 2.11 2.35 8.95
C GLN A 97 2.46 3.55 8.06
N ARG A 98 1.52 4.47 7.87
CA ARG A 98 1.77 5.71 7.13
C ARG A 98 2.55 6.68 8.02
N ILE A 99 3.67 7.16 7.51
CA ILE A 99 4.52 8.13 8.21
C ILE A 99 4.18 9.52 7.66
N PRO A 100 3.73 10.46 8.51
CA PRO A 100 3.50 11.83 8.09
C PRO A 100 4.80 12.47 7.59
N THR A 101 4.73 13.16 6.46
CA THR A 101 5.85 13.97 5.96
C THR A 101 5.69 15.42 6.43
N PRO A 102 6.78 16.13 6.79
CA PRO A 102 6.72 17.51 7.27
C PRO A 102 6.11 18.48 6.26
N GLN A 103 6.20 18.15 4.97
CA GLN A 103 5.58 18.89 3.90
C GLN A 103 4.84 17.90 2.99
N PRO A 104 3.51 17.95 2.90
CA PRO A 104 2.79 17.19 1.91
C PRO A 104 3.17 17.75 0.54
N SER A 105 4.09 17.09 -0.16
CA SER A 105 4.37 17.42 -1.55
C SER A 105 3.14 17.05 -2.38
N SER A 106 2.75 17.90 -3.33
CA SER A 106 1.82 17.49 -4.39
C SER A 106 2.46 16.48 -5.35
N GLU A 107 3.75 16.19 -5.16
CA GLU A 107 4.58 15.39 -6.05
C GLU A 107 4.82 13.98 -5.51
N SER A 108 4.82 13.04 -6.45
CA SER A 108 5.12 11.62 -6.27
C SER A 108 6.56 11.39 -5.80
N TYR A 109 6.74 10.67 -4.68
CA TYR A 109 8.05 10.15 -4.31
C TYR A 109 8.42 8.98 -5.24
N GLN A 110 9.58 9.07 -5.89
CA GLN A 110 10.02 8.08 -6.90
C GLN A 110 10.97 7.03 -6.33
N THR A 111 11.77 7.37 -5.31
CA THR A 111 12.76 6.46 -4.74
C THR A 111 12.99 6.75 -3.26
N ILE A 112 13.46 5.75 -2.52
CA ILE A 112 13.91 5.86 -1.12
C ILE A 112 15.13 4.96 -0.92
N THR A 113 16.11 5.42 -0.14
CA THR A 113 17.31 4.66 0.21
C THR A 113 17.61 4.87 1.68
N MET A 114 17.79 3.77 2.43
CA MET A 114 18.20 3.81 3.83
C MET A 114 19.66 3.37 3.98
N LEU A 115 20.42 4.08 4.83
CA LEU A 115 21.82 3.80 5.13
C LEU A 115 21.92 2.94 6.41
N SER A 116 21.49 1.68 6.34
CA SER A 116 21.64 0.62 7.36
C SER A 116 21.07 0.87 8.77
N ALA A 117 20.84 -0.22 9.52
CA ALA A 117 20.56 -0.17 10.95
C ALA A 117 21.89 -0.02 11.72
N THR A 118 21.98 0.99 12.59
CA THR A 118 23.03 1.11 13.61
C THR A 118 22.75 0.20 14.80
#